data_AF-A0A2A5H0Z1-F1
#
_entry.id   AF-A0A2A5H0Z1-F1
#
_cell.length_a   1.000
_cell.length_b   1.000
_cell.length_c   1.000
_cell.angle_alpha   90.00
_cell.angle_beta   90.00
_cell.angle_gamma   90.00
#
_symmetry.space_group_name_H-M   'P 1'
#
loop_
_entity.id
_entity.type
_entity.pdbx_description
1 polymer ?
#
loop_
_entity_poly.entity_id
_entity_poly.type
_entity_poly.pdbx_seq_one_letter_code
_entity_poly.pdbx_strand_id
1 'polypeptide(L)' 'MEKQYCKVGAVTPITSGTQSITLLEYQYQVFLEKSSQFKYVDTKLGDFFEQKAAKIKKTLEKLMC' A
#
# COMPACT_ATOMS: atom_id res chain seq x y z
N MET A 1 -20.64 -14.19 -31.74
CA MET A 1 -20.34 -13.25 -30.65
C MET A 1 -19.27 -13.88 -29.76
N GLU A 2 -18.04 -13.37 -29.80
CA GLU A 2 -16.96 -13.84 -28.94
C GLU A 2 -17.17 -13.31 -27.52
N LYS A 3 -17.25 -14.21 -26.53
CA LYS A 3 -17.40 -13.83 -25.13
C LYS A 3 -16.04 -13.39 -24.60
N GLN A 4 -15.76 -12.08 -24.61
CA GLN A 4 -14.62 -11.51 -23.90
C GLN A 4 -14.89 -11.56 -22.39
N TYR A 5 -14.40 -12.59 -21.73
CA TYR A 5 -14.38 -12.66 -20.28
C TYR A 5 -13.29 -11.72 -19.76
N CYS A 6 -13.69 -10.56 -19.24
CA CYS A 6 -12.80 -9.76 -18.40
C CYS A 6 -12.39 -10.64 -17.22
N LYS A 7 -11.10 -10.97 -17.09
CA LYS A 7 -10.55 -11.74 -15.96
C LYS A 7 -10.56 -10.87 -14.69
N VAL A 8 -11.74 -10.55 -14.18
CA VAL A 8 -11.91 -9.97 -12.85
C VAL A 8 -11.71 -11.10 -11.84
N GLY A 9 -10.57 -11.10 -11.15
CA GLY A 9 -10.27 -12.07 -10.09
C GLY A 9 -8.93 -12.79 -10.18
N ALA A 10 -8.09 -12.51 -11.18
CA ALA A 10 -6.72 -13.02 -11.17
C ALA A 10 -5.87 -12.25 -10.15
N VAL A 11 -5.77 -12.77 -8.93
CA VAL A 11 -4.78 -12.28 -7.95
C VAL A 11 -3.41 -12.71 -8.45
N THR A 12 -2.60 -11.76 -8.93
CA THR A 12 -1.20 -12.01 -9.22
C THR A 12 -0.46 -12.03 -7.88
N PRO A 13 -0.01 -13.20 -7.40
CA PRO A 13 0.78 -13.23 -6.18
C PRO A 13 2.05 -12.42 -6.44
N ILE A 14 2.47 -11.59 -5.48
CA ILE A 14 3.78 -10.93 -5.60
C ILE A 14 4.83 -12.03 -5.42
N THR A 15 5.25 -12.62 -6.54
CA THR A 15 6.18 -13.74 -6.62
C THR A 15 7.61 -13.24 -6.40
N SER A 16 7.95 -12.89 -5.17
CA SER A 16 9.30 -12.97 -4.56
C SER A 16 9.35 -12.04 -3.32
N GLY A 17 9.96 -12.54 -2.23
CA GLY A 17 9.98 -11.82 -0.94
C GLY A 17 10.65 -10.44 -1.02
N THR A 18 11.68 -10.27 -1.85
CA THR A 18 12.39 -8.98 -2.02
C THR A 18 11.55 -7.96 -2.78
N GLN A 19 10.88 -8.35 -3.88
CA GLN A 19 9.96 -7.47 -4.62
C GLN A 19 8.77 -7.04 -3.75
N SER A 20 8.33 -7.91 -2.84
CA SER A 20 7.26 -7.60 -1.87
C SER A 20 7.69 -6.56 -0.85
N ILE A 21 8.92 -6.62 -0.35
CA ILE A 21 9.47 -5.63 0.60
C ILE A 21 9.62 -4.26 -0.06
N THR A 22 10.23 -4.19 -1.24
CA THR A 22 10.40 -2.90 -1.95
C THR A 22 9.06 -2.24 -2.28
N LEU A 23 8.03 -3.04 -2.62
CA LEU A 23 6.69 -2.49 -2.83
C LEU A 23 6.09 -1.92 -1.54
N LEU A 24 6.26 -2.61 -0.40
CA LEU A 24 5.78 -2.13 0.90
C LEU A 24 6.52 -0.86 1.32
N GLU A 25 7.83 -0.75 1.09
CA GLU A 25 8.61 0.47 1.36
C GLU A 25 8.11 1.65 0.52
N TYR A 26 7.88 1.43 -0.78
CA TYR A 26 7.31 2.44 -1.66
C TYR A 26 5.92 2.89 -1.18
N GLN A 27 5.04 1.94 -0.86
CA GLN A 27 3.71 2.25 -0.35
C GLN A 27 3.77 3.03 0.96
N TYR A 28 4.68 2.66 1.87
CA TYR A 28 4.89 3.38 3.13
C TYR A 28 5.23 4.86 2.88
N GLN A 29 6.17 5.14 1.99
CA GLN A 29 6.54 6.52 1.63
C GLN A 29 5.36 7.30 1.02
N VAL A 30 4.65 6.70 0.07
CA VAL A 30 3.47 7.33 -0.56
C VAL A 30 2.41 7.68 0.49
N PHE A 31 2.13 6.79 1.45
CA PHE A 31 1.14 7.07 2.49
C PHE A 31 1.59 8.17 3.46
N LEU A 32 2.88 8.28 3.79
CA LEU A 32 3.40 9.41 4.57
C LEU A 32 3.30 10.74 3.83
N GLU A 33 3.63 10.76 2.55
CA GLU A 33 3.53 11.95 1.71
C GLU A 33 2.07 12.41 1.63
N LYS A 34 1.14 11.48 1.37
CA LYS A 34 -0.30 11.77 1.32
C LYS A 34 -0.84 12.25 2.68
N SER A 35 -0.43 11.61 3.78
CA SER A 35 -0.80 12.08 5.12
C SER A 35 -0.37 13.53 5.33
N SER A 36 0.87 13.88 4.96
CA SER A 36 1.39 15.24 5.06
C SER A 36 0.65 16.24 4.17
N GLN A 37 0.30 15.82 2.94
CA GLN A 37 -0.45 16.62 1.98
C GLN A 37 -1.86 16.98 2.51
N PHE A 38 -2.54 16.03 3.15
CA PHE A 38 -3.93 16.20 3.60
C PHE A 38 -4.07 16.64 5.05
N LYS A 39 -2.99 16.68 5.84
CA LYS A 39 -2.98 17.01 7.29
C LYS A 39 -3.80 18.26 7.65
N TYR A 40 -3.73 19.30 6.82
CA TYR A 40 -4.41 20.58 7.06
C TYR A 40 -5.59 20.84 6.12
N VAL A 41 -5.83 19.98 5.13
CA VAL A 41 -6.91 20.11 4.14
C VAL A 41 -8.10 19.24 4.53
N ASP A 42 -7.84 18.00 4.92
CA ASP A 42 -8.82 17.04 5.41
C ASP A 42 -8.12 16.14 6.44
N THR A 43 -8.28 16.51 7.71
CA THR A 43 -7.63 15.81 8.83
C THR A 43 -8.02 14.34 8.89
N LYS A 44 -9.28 13.98 8.58
CA LYS A 44 -9.71 12.58 8.61
C LYS A 44 -8.99 11.77 7.53
N LEU A 45 -8.80 12.36 6.35
CA LEU A 45 -8.07 11.73 5.27
C LEU A 45 -6.56 11.66 5.55
N GLY A 46 -5.99 12.70 6.18
CA GLY A 46 -4.62 12.72 6.68
C GLY A 46 -4.35 11.62 7.71
N ASP A 47 -5.22 11.48 8.71
CA ASP A 47 -5.15 10.46 9.76
C ASP A 47 -5.30 9.05 9.17
N PHE A 48 -6.19 8.88 8.18
CA PHE A 48 -6.36 7.61 7.48
C PHE A 48 -5.05 7.17 6.81
N PHE A 49 -4.38 8.06 6.09
CA PHE A 49 -3.10 7.75 5.45
C PHE A 49 -1.99 7.48 6.46
N GLU A 50 -1.97 8.21 7.59
CA GLU A 50 -1.01 7.95 8.67
C GLU A 50 -1.21 6.55 9.27
N GLN A 51 -2.45 6.16 9.57
CA GLN A 51 -2.77 4.83 10.08
C GLN A 51 -2.38 3.72 9.09
N LYS A 52 -2.52 3.96 7.78
CA LYS A 52 -2.07 3.03 6.74
C LYS A 52 -0.56 2.89 6.72
N ALA A 53 0.18 4.02 6.77
CA ALA A 53 1.63 4.02 6.83
C ALA A 53 2.13 3.26 8.08
N ALA A 54 1.53 3.49 9.26
CA ALA A 54 1.90 2.81 10.49
C ALA A 54 1.71 1.28 10.42
N LYS A 55 0.66 0.80 9.76
CA LYS A 55 0.43 -0.64 9.55
C LYS A 55 1.49 -1.26 8.65
N ILE A 56 1.86 -0.57 7.56
CA ILE A 56 2.90 -1.06 6.63
C ILE A 56 4.26 -1.10 7.33
N LYS A 57 4.60 -0.07 8.11
CA LYS A 57 5.84 -0.04 8.90
C LYS A 57 5.96 -1.26 9.81
N LYS A 58 4.91 -1.60 10.56
CA LYS A 58 4.90 -2.80 11.42
C LYS A 58 5.09 -4.10 10.64
N THR A 59 4.52 -4.18 9.43
CA THR A 59 4.72 -5.33 8.54
C THR A 59 6.16 -5.42 8.07
N LEU A 60 6.77 -4.30 7.64
CA LEU A 60 8.17 -4.24 7.24
C LEU A 60 9.11 -4.64 8.38
N GLU A 61 8.89 -4.09 9.58
CA GLU A 61 9.65 -4.46 10.79
C GLU A 61 9.59 -5.97 11.07
N LYS A 62 8.42 -6.59 10.90
CA LYS A 62 8.24 -8.03 11.06
C LYS A 62 8.93 -8.87 9.97
N LEU A 63 9.12 -8.33 8.77
CA LEU A 63 9.76 -9.03 7.65
C LEU A 63 11.29 -8.89 7.65
N MET A 64 11.83 -7.91 8.37
CA MET A 64 13.26 -7.62 8.47
C MET A 64 13.94 -8.25 9.71
N CYS A 65 13.17 -8.91 10.59
CA CYS A 65 13.64 -9.66 11.77
C CYS A 65 13.36 -11.16 11.62
#